data_AF-A0AAI8YK30-F1
#
_entry.id   AF-A0AAI8YK30-F1
#
_cell.length_a   1.000
_cell.length_b   1.000
_cell.length_c   1.000
_cell.angle_alpha   90.00
_cell.angle_beta   90.00
_cell.angle_gamma   90.00
#
_symmetry.space_group_name_H-M   'P 1'
#
loop_
_entity.id
_entity.type
_entity.pdbx_description
1 polymer ?
#
loop_
_entity_poly.entity_id
_entity_poly.type
_entity_poly.pdbx_seq_one_letter_code
_entity_poly.pdbx_strand_id
1 'polypeptide(L)'
;MDAYKPRLETFLRVLEGEERKMRSFSGNGGSVASPSLFSDWKTPLSRQMRESWEKQTWMISYVARNSWAFDFLFWRYLDQRYFGPNEDGDYHARLNLLTQRELEAMEALVKMKMEQREEGTLVALEHDRAAAQLTKFMV
;
A
#
# COMPACT_ATOMS: atom_id res chain seq x y z
N MET A 1 6.13 -0.10 -14.58
CA MET A 1 4.85 -0.84 -14.47
C MET A 1 4.43 -1.49 -15.78
N ASP A 2 4.88 -0.95 -16.92
CA ASP A 2 4.48 -1.41 -18.26
C ASP A 2 4.84 -2.87 -18.55
N ALA A 3 5.92 -3.38 -17.96
CA ALA A 3 6.33 -4.78 -18.08
C ALA A 3 5.26 -5.78 -17.55
N TYR A 4 4.45 -5.38 -16.56
CA TYR A 4 3.44 -6.26 -15.95
C TYR A 4 2.05 -6.09 -16.57
N LYS A 5 1.82 -5.00 -17.32
CA LYS A 5 0.53 -4.70 -17.95
C LYS A 5 0.02 -5.85 -18.83
N PRO A 6 0.83 -6.47 -19.72
CA PRO A 6 0.34 -7.58 -20.56
C PRO A 6 -0.09 -8.82 -19.75
N ARG A 7 0.63 -9.11 -18.65
CA ARG A 7 0.32 -10.25 -17.78
C ARG A 7 -0.98 -10.01 -17.03
N LEU A 8 -1.18 -8.80 -16.51
CA LEU A 8 -2.42 -8.42 -15.84
C LEU A 8 -3.60 -8.50 -16.81
N GLU A 9 -3.48 -7.97 -18.02
CA GLU A 9 -4.57 -8.04 -19.00
C GLU A 9 -4.96 -9.48 -19.36
N THR A 10 -3.96 -10.36 -19.48
CA THR A 10 -4.21 -11.79 -19.70
C THR A 10 -4.96 -12.42 -18.53
N PHE A 11 -4.54 -12.12 -17.30
CA PHE A 11 -5.22 -12.59 -16.10
C PHE A 11 -6.65 -12.08 -16.00
N LEU A 12 -6.88 -10.78 -16.21
CA LEU A 12 -8.21 -10.17 -16.17
C LEU A 12 -9.15 -10.78 -17.21
N ARG A 13 -8.65 -11.06 -18.42
CA ARG A 13 -9.43 -11.73 -19.47
C ARG A 13 -9.90 -13.13 -19.04
N VAL A 14 -9.03 -13.90 -18.40
CA VAL A 14 -9.39 -15.24 -17.87
C VAL A 14 -10.39 -15.10 -16.74
N LEU A 15 -10.16 -14.17 -15.81
CA LEU A 15 -11.03 -13.91 -14.67
C LEU A 15 -12.45 -13.48 -15.10
N GLU A 16 -12.58 -12.59 -16.08
CA GLU A 16 -13.86 -12.19 -16.67
C GLU A 16 -14.63 -13.40 -17.26
N GLY A 17 -13.90 -14.34 -17.85
CA GLY A 17 -14.46 -15.60 -18.35
C GLY A 17 -15.03 -16.48 -17.23
N GLU A 18 -14.29 -16.63 -16.14
CA GLU A 18 -14.71 -17.41 -14.97
C GLU A 18 -15.87 -16.76 -14.22
N GLU A 19 -15.85 -15.43 -14.01
CA GLU A 19 -16.95 -14.70 -13.39
C GLU A 19 -18.26 -14.85 -14.17
N ARG A 20 -18.19 -14.88 -15.50
CA ARG A 20 -19.36 -15.13 -16.37
C ARG A 20 -19.91 -16.55 -16.18
N LYS A 21 -19.03 -17.55 -16.09
CA LYS A 21 -19.42 -18.94 -15.81
C LYS A 21 -20.09 -19.05 -14.44
N MET A 22 -19.49 -18.49 -13.39
CA MET A 22 -20.06 -18.53 -12.03
C MET A 22 -21.45 -17.90 -11.97
N ARG A 23 -21.67 -16.77 -12.66
CA ARG A 23 -22.99 -16.13 -12.75
C ARG A 23 -24.02 -17.01 -13.47
N SER A 24 -23.64 -17.72 -14.53
CA SER A 24 -24.54 -18.68 -15.20
C SER A 24 -24.85 -19.92 -14.36
N PHE A 25 -23.90 -20.40 -13.55
CA PHE A 25 -24.09 -21.54 -12.66
C PHE A 25 -25.00 -21.22 -11.46
N SER A 26 -24.88 -20.00 -10.90
CA SER A 26 -25.70 -19.57 -9.76
C SER A 26 -27.19 -19.38 -10.10
N GLY A 27 -27.52 -19.08 -11.37
CA GLY A 27 -28.92 -19.04 -11.84
C GLY A 27 -29.59 -20.41 -11.97
N ASN A 28 -28.82 -21.51 -11.88
CA ASN A 28 -29.28 -22.86 -12.15
C ASN A 28 -29.12 -23.76 -10.90
N GLY A 29 -29.61 -23.30 -9.74
CA GLY A 29 -29.98 -24.13 -8.58
C GLY A 29 -28.92 -25.06 -7.94
N GLY A 30 -27.64 -24.99 -8.33
CA GLY A 30 -26.59 -25.88 -7.84
C GLY A 30 -25.71 -25.21 -6.80
N SER A 31 -26.04 -25.37 -5.53
CA SER A 31 -25.16 -25.00 -4.42
C SER A 31 -23.93 -25.91 -4.42
N VAL A 32 -22.80 -25.39 -4.88
CA VAL A 32 -21.48 -25.95 -4.55
C VAL A 32 -20.72 -24.85 -3.85
N ALA A 33 -20.40 -25.09 -2.57
CA ALA A 33 -19.78 -24.15 -1.68
C ALA A 33 -18.49 -23.55 -2.27
N SER A 34 -18.59 -22.32 -2.78
CA SER A 34 -17.46 -21.42 -2.91
C SER A 34 -17.67 -20.24 -1.95
N PRO A 35 -16.63 -19.77 -1.26
CA PRO A 35 -16.79 -18.80 -0.19
C PRO A 35 -17.50 -17.56 -0.70
N SER A 36 -18.54 -17.18 0.02
CA SER A 36 -19.44 -16.03 -0.13
C SER A 36 -18.77 -14.65 -0.20
N LEU A 37 -17.45 -14.56 -0.37
CA LEU A 37 -16.73 -13.29 -0.52
C LEU A 37 -16.97 -12.62 -1.87
N PHE A 38 -17.43 -13.38 -2.88
CA PHE A 38 -17.64 -12.87 -4.25
C PHE A 38 -19.10 -12.76 -4.69
N SER A 39 -20.04 -13.23 -3.87
CA SER A 39 -21.49 -13.12 -4.17
C SER A 39 -22.07 -11.76 -3.77
N ASP A 40 -21.44 -11.06 -2.81
CA ASP A 40 -21.94 -9.81 -2.24
C ASP A 40 -21.43 -8.54 -2.93
N TRP A 41 -20.42 -8.65 -3.80
CA TRP A 41 -19.98 -7.46 -4.53
C TRP A 41 -20.99 -7.10 -5.63
N LYS A 42 -21.28 -5.80 -5.75
CA LYS A 42 -22.16 -5.27 -6.81
C LYS A 42 -21.45 -5.19 -8.18
N THR A 43 -20.11 -5.18 -8.20
CA THR A 43 -19.27 -4.91 -9.39
C THR A 43 -18.16 -5.95 -9.64
N PRO A 44 -17.96 -6.49 -10.89
CA PRO A 44 -16.94 -7.52 -11.27
C PRO A 44 -15.60 -7.36 -10.55
N LEU A 45 -15.05 -8.42 -9.93
CA LEU A 45 -13.71 -8.36 -9.33
C LEU A 45 -12.70 -7.99 -10.43
N SER A 46 -12.86 -8.57 -11.62
CA SER A 46 -12.11 -8.17 -12.82
C SER A 46 -12.18 -6.65 -13.07
N ARG A 47 -13.38 -6.07 -13.00
CA ARG A 47 -13.60 -4.63 -13.16
C ARG A 47 -12.98 -3.82 -12.03
N GLN A 48 -13.14 -4.24 -10.77
CA GLN A 48 -12.52 -3.59 -9.62
C GLN A 48 -10.99 -3.58 -9.74
N MET A 49 -10.40 -4.70 -10.16
CA MET A 49 -8.95 -4.83 -10.37
C MET A 49 -8.47 -3.95 -11.52
N ARG A 50 -9.23 -3.85 -12.62
CA ARG A 50 -8.94 -2.94 -13.74
C ARG A 50 -8.97 -1.48 -13.32
N GLU A 51 -10.05 -1.06 -12.67
CA GLU A 51 -10.19 0.30 -12.14
C GLU A 51 -9.08 0.63 -11.12
N SER A 52 -8.71 -0.34 -10.28
CA SER A 52 -7.63 -0.18 -9.31
C SER A 52 -6.25 -0.05 -9.98
N TRP A 53 -6.00 -0.80 -11.06
CA TRP A 53 -4.78 -0.70 -11.85
C TRP A 53 -4.64 0.65 -12.54
N GLU A 54 -5.70 1.10 -13.23
CA GLU A 54 -5.74 2.39 -13.93
C GLU A 54 -5.54 3.56 -12.97
N LYS A 55 -6.21 3.53 -11.81
CA LYS A 55 -6.06 4.55 -10.77
C LYS A 55 -4.84 4.34 -9.89
N GLN A 56 -4.05 3.29 -10.11
CA GLN A 56 -2.90 2.89 -9.29
C GLN A 56 -3.21 2.74 -7.79
N THR A 57 -4.47 2.54 -7.40
CA THR A 57 -4.87 2.45 -5.98
C THR A 57 -4.40 1.16 -5.33
N TRP A 58 -4.12 0.12 -6.12
CA TRP A 58 -3.52 -1.13 -5.66
C TRP A 58 -2.19 -0.91 -4.92
N MET A 59 -1.46 0.16 -5.26
CA MET A 59 -0.17 0.49 -4.67
C MET A 59 -0.30 0.76 -3.18
N ILE A 60 -1.39 1.42 -2.75
CA ILE A 60 -1.68 1.74 -1.34
C ILE A 60 -1.77 0.44 -0.53
N SER A 61 -2.56 -0.52 -1.01
CA SER A 61 -2.70 -1.82 -0.36
C SER A 61 -1.41 -2.66 -0.40
N TYR A 62 -0.57 -2.45 -1.41
CA TYR A 62 0.71 -3.15 -1.51
C TYR A 62 1.75 -2.59 -0.53
N VAL A 63 1.92 -1.26 -0.48
CA VAL A 63 2.88 -0.60 0.43
C VAL A 63 2.49 -0.79 1.90
N ALA A 64 1.19 -0.79 2.21
CA ALA A 64 0.72 -1.03 3.58
C ALA A 64 1.07 -2.43 4.09
N ARG A 65 1.24 -3.42 3.21
CA ARG A 65 1.59 -4.80 3.57
C ARG A 65 3.09 -5.10 3.45
N ASN A 66 3.82 -4.31 2.68
CA ASN A 66 5.22 -4.54 2.34
C ASN A 66 6.04 -3.31 2.70
N SER A 67 6.42 -3.20 3.97
CA SER A 67 7.22 -2.09 4.49
C SER A 67 8.51 -1.88 3.70
N TRP A 68 9.15 -2.95 3.22
CA TRP A 68 10.38 -2.88 2.42
C TRP A 68 10.22 -2.18 1.07
N ALA A 69 9.02 -2.21 0.48
CA ALA A 69 8.72 -1.57 -0.79
C ALA A 69 8.10 -0.18 -0.62
N PHE A 70 7.84 0.22 0.63
CA PHE A 70 7.16 1.47 0.96
C PHE A 70 7.94 2.67 0.42
N ASP A 71 9.22 2.82 0.76
CA ASP A 71 10.03 3.98 0.36
C ASP A 71 10.04 4.18 -1.15
N PHE A 72 10.37 3.14 -1.91
CA PHE A 72 10.42 3.23 -3.36
C PHE A 72 9.08 3.61 -3.98
N LEU A 73 7.99 3.01 -3.51
CA LEU A 73 6.67 3.26 -4.09
C LEU A 73 6.07 4.59 -3.63
N PHE A 74 6.37 5.00 -2.40
CA PHE A 74 5.98 6.29 -1.86
C PHE A 74 6.61 7.41 -2.67
N TRP A 75 7.95 7.51 -2.69
CA TRP A 75 8.65 8.60 -3.36
C TRP A 75 8.39 8.65 -4.87
N ARG A 76 8.31 7.48 -5.52
CA ARG A 76 8.17 7.43 -6.98
C ARG A 76 6.74 7.67 -7.49
N TYR A 77 5.70 7.38 -6.70
CA TYR A 77 4.33 7.36 -7.22
C TYR A 77 3.29 8.01 -6.30
N LEU A 78 3.42 7.89 -4.97
CA LEU A 78 2.44 8.46 -4.05
C LEU A 78 2.78 9.91 -3.72
N ASP A 79 4.04 10.22 -3.45
CA ASP A 79 4.50 11.55 -3.04
C ASP A 79 4.02 12.63 -4.01
N GLN A 80 4.38 12.52 -5.29
CA GLN A 80 4.01 13.53 -6.28
C GLN A 80 2.50 13.63 -6.53
N ARG A 81 1.77 12.53 -6.35
CA ARG A 81 0.32 12.49 -6.55
C ARG A 81 -0.45 13.24 -5.45
N TYR A 82 0.04 13.19 -4.22
CA TYR A 82 -0.65 13.79 -3.07
C TYR A 82 -0.08 15.16 -2.68
N PHE A 83 1.22 15.38 -2.88
CA PHE A 83 1.92 16.59 -2.44
C PHE A 83 2.47 17.44 -3.61
N GLY A 84 2.14 17.09 -4.85
CA GLY A 84 2.56 17.83 -6.05
C GLY A 84 4.00 17.54 -6.48
N PRO A 85 4.54 18.24 -7.49
CA PRO A 85 5.89 17.99 -8.02
C PRO A 85 6.97 18.00 -6.94
N ASN A 86 7.93 17.08 -7.07
CA ASN A 86 9.13 16.96 -6.24
C ASN A 86 10.27 16.58 -7.18
N GLU A 87 11.10 17.57 -7.52
CA GLU A 87 12.14 17.44 -8.54
C GLU A 87 13.25 16.49 -8.10
N ASP A 88 13.63 16.58 -6.82
CA ASP A 88 14.69 15.77 -6.23
C ASP A 88 14.20 14.36 -5.85
N GLY A 89 12.87 14.18 -5.72
CA GLY A 89 12.27 12.91 -5.33
C GLY A 89 12.68 12.47 -3.92
N ASP A 90 13.06 13.43 -3.08
CA ASP A 90 13.55 13.22 -1.74
C ASP A 90 12.63 13.86 -0.68
N TYR A 91 13.01 13.71 0.58
CA TYR A 91 12.24 14.22 1.70
C TYR A 91 12.47 15.71 1.99
N HIS A 92 13.54 16.32 1.48
CA HIS A 92 13.90 17.70 1.81
C HIS A 92 12.83 18.67 1.33
N ALA A 93 12.30 18.44 0.11
CA ALA A 93 11.18 19.21 -0.44
C ALA A 93 9.88 19.09 0.37
N ARG A 94 9.78 18.11 1.28
CA ARG A 94 8.59 17.81 2.09
C ARG A 94 8.70 18.29 3.53
N LEU A 95 9.88 18.72 3.97
CA LEU A 95 10.09 19.23 5.33
C LEU A 95 9.21 20.45 5.63
N ASN A 96 8.91 21.26 4.62
CA ASN A 96 8.03 22.43 4.74
C ASN A 96 6.54 22.09 4.97
N LEU A 97 6.13 20.83 4.78
CA LEU A 97 4.77 20.37 5.05
C LEU A 97 4.54 20.10 6.54
N LEU A 98 5.62 19.93 7.30
CA LEU A 98 5.56 19.66 8.72
C LEU A 98 5.49 20.96 9.51
N THR A 99 4.68 20.96 10.56
CA THR A 99 4.73 22.00 11.58
C THR A 99 6.06 21.94 12.33
N GLN A 100 6.45 23.05 12.97
CA GLN A 100 7.67 23.12 13.77
C GLN A 100 7.73 22.00 14.83
N ARG A 101 6.58 21.71 15.47
CA ARG A 101 6.47 20.68 16.50
C ARG A 101 6.66 19.27 15.93
N GLU A 102 6.13 19.00 14.74
CA GLU A 102 6.34 17.72 14.03
C GLU A 102 7.78 17.56 13.55
N LEU A 103 8.40 18.64 13.08
CA LEU A 103 9.79 18.64 12.64
C LEU A 103 10.75 18.34 13.80
N GLU A 104 10.56 18.98 14.96
CA GLU A 104 11.32 18.70 16.19
C GLU A 104 11.16 17.24 16.65
N ALA A 105 9.94 16.70 16.58
CA ALA A 105 9.67 15.31 16.94
C ALA A 105 10.36 14.33 15.98
N MET A 106 10.30 14.62 14.67
CA MET A 106 11.00 13.85 13.65
C MET A 106 12.52 13.88 13.86
N GLU A 107 13.11 15.05 14.11
CA GLU A 107 14.55 15.17 14.38
C GLU A 107 14.99 14.36 15.61
N ALA A 108 14.21 14.42 16.70
CA ALA A 108 14.48 13.62 17.89
C ALA A 108 14.41 12.11 17.61
N LEU A 109 13.45 11.68 16.78
CA LEU A 109 13.34 10.29 16.34
C LEU A 109 14.55 9.85 15.50
N VAL A 110 14.97 10.69 14.53
CA VAL A 110 16.13 10.43 13.67
C VAL A 110 17.39 10.31 14.50
N LYS A 111 17.62 11.23 15.44
CA LYS A 111 18.78 11.19 16.34
C LYS A 111 18.85 9.87 17.11
N MET A 112 17.75 9.48 17.76
CA MET A 112 17.66 8.21 18.47
C MET A 112 17.94 7.00 17.55
N LYS A 113 17.47 7.03 16.30
CA LYS A 113 17.73 5.95 15.33
C LYS A 113 19.19 5.89 14.88
N MET A 114 19.85 7.03 14.74
CA MET A 114 21.27 7.09 14.40
C MET A 114 22.14 6.55 15.55
N GLU A 115 21.83 6.89 16.80
CA GLU A 115 22.50 6.33 17.98
C GLU A 115 22.34 4.80 18.05
N GLN A 116 21.11 4.28 17.85
CA GLN A 116 20.85 2.83 17.79
C GLN A 116 21.64 2.11 16.69
N ARG A 117 21.82 2.77 15.53
CA ARG A 117 22.61 2.24 14.42
C ARG A 117 24.09 2.14 14.79
N GLU A 118 24.64 3.14 15.48
CA GLU A 118 26.03 3.14 15.93
C GLU A 118 26.30 2.08 17.00
N GLU A 119 25.33 1.86 17.90
CA GLU A 119 25.36 0.77 18.88
C GLU A 119 25.24 -0.63 18.25
N GLY A 120 24.93 -0.71 16.95
CA GLY A 120 24.78 -1.97 16.20
C GLY A 120 23.61 -2.85 16.69
N THR A 121 22.72 -2.30 17.50
CA THR A 121 21.66 -3.07 18.14
C THR A 121 20.38 -2.94 17.30
N LEU A 122 20.11 -3.94 16.47
CA LEU A 122 18.75 -4.17 15.99
C LEU A 122 17.92 -4.68 17.17
N VAL A 123 17.42 -3.76 18.00
CA VAL A 123 16.57 -4.14 19.12
C VAL A 123 15.31 -4.76 18.52
N ALA A 124 15.14 -6.07 18.67
CA ALA A 124 13.85 -6.73 18.51
C ALA A 124 12.94 -6.18 19.62
N LEU A 125 12.30 -5.06 19.33
CA LEU A 125 11.31 -4.47 20.20
C LEU A 125 10.03 -5.27 20.05
N GLU A 126 9.58 -5.86 21.15
CA GLU A 126 8.21 -6.37 21.27
C GLU A 126 7.22 -5.30 20.80
N HIS A 127 6.14 -5.75 20.15
CA HIS A 127 5.19 -4.88 19.45
C HIS A 127 4.70 -3.69 20.30
N ASP A 128 4.30 -3.97 21.54
CA ASP A 128 3.80 -2.96 22.48
C ASP A 128 4.87 -1.95 22.90
N ARG A 129 6.12 -2.40 23.02
CA ARG A 129 7.25 -1.54 23.37
C ARG A 129 7.66 -0.65 22.20
N ALA A 130 7.61 -1.18 20.98
CA ALA A 130 7.80 -0.40 19.76
C ALA A 130 6.71 0.67 19.62
N ALA A 131 5.45 0.31 19.83
CA ALA A 131 4.32 1.23 19.79
C ALA A 131 4.48 2.36 20.83
N ALA A 132 4.74 2.01 22.11
CA ALA A 132 4.94 2.99 23.16
C ALA A 132 6.13 3.94 22.90
N GLN A 133 7.18 3.44 22.24
CA GLN A 133 8.32 4.26 21.84
C GLN A 133 7.97 5.22 20.71
N LEU A 134 7.23 4.77 19.70
CA LEU A 134 6.80 5.61 18.57
C LEU A 134 5.80 6.68 19.00
N THR A 135 4.89 6.38 19.93
CA THR A 135 3.91 7.36 20.45
C THR A 135 4.58 8.60 21.02
N LYS A 136 5.82 8.51 21.52
CA LYS A 136 6.58 9.67 22.03
C LYS A 136 6.85 10.74 20.96
N PHE A 137 6.81 10.34 19.69
CA PHE A 137 7.11 11.20 18.55
C PHE A 137 5.86 11.46 17.68
N MET A 138 4.69 10.93 18.07
CA MET A 138 3.42 11.22 17.41
C MET A 138 2.82 12.46 18.07
N VAL A 139 2.69 13.54 17.30
CA VAL A 139 2.54 14.92 17.80
C VAL A 139 1.35 15.61 17.15
#